data_AF-A6WFT8-F1
#
_entry.id   AF-A6WFT8-F1
#
_cell.length_a   1.000
_cell.length_b   1.000
_cell.length_c   1.000
_cell.angle_alpha   90.00
_cell.angle_beta   90.00
_cell.angle_gamma   90.00
#
_symmetry.space_group_name_H-M   'P 1'
#
loop_
_entity.id
_entity.type
_entity.pdbx_description
1 polymer ?
#
loop_
_entity_poly.entity_id
_entity_poly.type
_entity_poly.pdbx_seq_one_letter_code
_entity_poly.pdbx_strand_id
1 'polypeptide(L)'
;MGGGLARPGPGRVPGHQPGLPWRAGDLGPVVAALDRLVAVGTPCPVPDLPTAREALAGELPEPALDLLDGDSLVHLDLRADNLLLTPAGAVLVDWPHACRGPAWLDLLTLLAEVDRLGEEGLAERVLTTSALTRDVEADVLTTVLDGFRAFFLHRAAQPVPPGLPTLREFQRVQGEALARWVARRRAPAR
;
A
#
# COMPACT_ATOMS: atom_id res chain seq x y z
N MET A 1 -50.41 -12.57 -14.76
CA MET A 1 -50.00 -11.19 -14.39
C MET A 1 -49.75 -11.14 -12.90
N GLY A 2 -48.60 -10.80 -12.33
CA GLY A 2 -47.24 -10.65 -12.82
C GLY A 2 -46.33 -10.92 -11.61
N GLY A 3 -45.39 -11.85 -11.75
CA GLY A 3 -44.41 -12.17 -10.72
C GLY A 3 -43.32 -11.10 -10.69
N GLY A 4 -43.32 -10.28 -9.63
CA GLY A 4 -42.22 -9.36 -9.36
C GLY A 4 -41.01 -10.13 -8.86
N LEU A 5 -40.03 -10.34 -9.73
CA LEU A 5 -38.67 -10.71 -9.34
C LEU A 5 -38.09 -9.54 -8.51
N ALA A 6 -38.06 -9.71 -7.19
CA ALA A 6 -37.28 -8.85 -6.32
C ALA A 6 -35.82 -8.93 -6.76
N ARG A 7 -35.28 -7.81 -7.27
CA ARG A 7 -33.84 -7.67 -7.50
C ARG A 7 -33.15 -7.79 -6.14
N PRO A 8 -32.16 -8.67 -5.95
CA PRO A 8 -31.36 -8.65 -4.74
C PRO A 8 -30.67 -7.27 -4.67
N GLY A 9 -30.85 -6.56 -3.55
CA GLY A 9 -30.05 -5.36 -3.28
C GLY A 9 -28.55 -5.71 -3.28
N PRO A 10 -27.63 -4.73 -3.43
CA PRO A 10 -26.20 -5.01 -3.42
C PRO A 10 -25.86 -5.79 -2.15
N GLY A 11 -25.43 -7.04 -2.33
CA GLY A 11 -25.16 -7.94 -1.21
C GLY A 11 -24.10 -7.31 -0.32
N ARG A 12 -24.44 -7.03 0.93
CA ARG A 12 -23.46 -6.58 1.93
C ARG A 12 -22.43 -7.69 2.07
N VAL A 13 -21.20 -7.44 1.65
CA VAL A 13 -20.08 -8.36 1.91
C VAL A 13 -19.90 -8.39 3.44
N PRO A 14 -20.08 -9.54 4.11
CA PRO A 14 -19.83 -9.64 5.54
C PRO A 14 -18.34 -9.42 5.80
N GLY A 15 -18.00 -8.35 6.50
CA GLY A 15 -16.63 -8.03 6.87
C GLY A 15 -16.51 -6.73 7.64
N HIS A 16 -15.30 -6.43 8.11
CA HIS A 16 -14.95 -5.18 8.77
C HIS A 16 -13.59 -4.69 8.28
N GLN A 17 -13.33 -3.39 8.36
CA GLN A 17 -11.98 -2.85 8.13
C GLN A 17 -11.03 -3.35 9.25
N PRO A 18 -9.72 -3.49 8.97
CA PRO A 18 -8.70 -3.68 10.00
C PRO A 18 -8.84 -2.67 11.14
N GLY A 19 -8.60 -3.10 12.37
CA GLY A 19 -8.57 -2.19 13.51
C GLY A 19 -7.34 -1.29 13.48
N LEU A 20 -7.50 -0.05 13.94
CA LEU A 20 -6.37 0.83 14.26
C LEU A 20 -6.25 0.97 15.78
N PRO A 21 -5.06 0.81 16.39
CA PRO A 21 -3.77 0.57 15.73
C PRO A 21 -3.62 -0.81 15.09
N TRP A 22 -2.81 -0.90 14.03
CA TRP A 22 -2.51 -2.14 13.32
C TRP A 22 -1.90 -3.19 14.26
N ARG A 23 -2.44 -4.40 14.20
CA ARG A 23 -1.95 -5.57 14.94
C ARG A 23 -1.55 -6.69 13.98
N ALA A 24 -0.63 -7.54 14.42
CA ALA A 24 -0.19 -8.69 13.63
C ALA A 24 -1.37 -9.60 13.20
N GLY A 25 -2.39 -9.74 14.05
CA GLY A 25 -3.58 -10.54 13.77
C GLY A 25 -4.42 -10.03 12.59
N ASP A 26 -4.50 -8.71 12.39
CA ASP A 26 -5.23 -8.11 11.28
C ASP A 26 -4.39 -8.07 10.00
N LEU A 27 -3.05 -7.94 10.13
CA LEU A 27 -2.14 -7.86 9.00
C LEU A 27 -1.90 -9.22 8.33
N GLY A 28 -1.93 -10.33 9.08
CA GLY A 28 -1.75 -11.69 8.54
C GLY A 28 -2.70 -12.04 7.38
N PRO A 29 -4.03 -11.89 7.54
CA PRO A 29 -5.00 -12.10 6.47
C PRO A 29 -4.78 -11.20 5.24
N VAL A 30 -4.25 -9.99 5.44
CA VAL A 30 -3.95 -9.03 4.36
C VAL A 30 -2.73 -9.48 3.58
N VAL A 31 -1.63 -9.82 4.25
CA VAL A 31 -0.42 -10.35 3.59
C VAL A 31 -0.76 -11.61 2.77
N ALA A 32 -1.55 -12.52 3.33
CA ALA A 32 -2.01 -13.71 2.60
C ALA A 32 -2.90 -13.38 1.39
N ALA A 33 -3.64 -12.27 1.43
CA ALA A 33 -4.42 -11.80 0.28
C ALA A 33 -3.52 -11.20 -0.81
N LEU A 34 -2.45 -10.49 -0.43
CA LEU A 34 -1.44 -9.99 -1.37
C LEU A 34 -0.68 -11.13 -2.04
N ASP A 35 -0.30 -12.18 -1.29
CA ASP A 35 0.32 -13.38 -1.87
C ASP A 35 -0.59 -14.00 -2.95
N ARG A 36 -1.89 -14.13 -2.65
CA ARG A 36 -2.87 -14.64 -3.63
C ARG A 36 -3.05 -13.71 -4.83
N LEU A 37 -3.10 -12.39 -4.60
CA LEU A 37 -3.20 -11.41 -5.67
C LEU A 37 -2.01 -11.52 -6.62
N VAL A 38 -0.79 -11.57 -6.09
CA VAL A 38 0.44 -11.72 -6.89
C VAL A 38 0.42 -13.04 -7.67
N ALA A 39 -0.01 -14.13 -7.05
CA ALA A 39 -0.06 -15.45 -7.70
C ALA A 39 -1.00 -15.52 -8.92
N VAL A 40 -2.11 -14.76 -8.91
CA VAL A 40 -3.06 -14.72 -10.04
C VAL A 40 -2.92 -13.47 -10.91
N GLY A 41 -2.21 -12.46 -10.40
CA GLY A 41 -2.03 -11.15 -11.00
C GLY A 41 -0.65 -10.94 -11.62
N THR A 42 0.13 -12.01 -11.78
CA THR A 42 1.45 -12.00 -12.44
C THR A 42 1.53 -13.12 -13.48
N PRO A 43 1.71 -12.83 -14.78
CA PRO A 43 1.76 -11.48 -15.37
C PRO A 43 0.43 -10.72 -15.18
N CYS A 44 0.45 -9.39 -15.29
CA CYS A 44 -0.70 -8.55 -15.03
C CYS A 44 -1.84 -8.88 -16.00
N PRO A 45 -3.03 -9.31 -15.52
CA PRO A 45 -4.10 -9.79 -16.39
C PRO A 45 -4.95 -8.64 -16.98
N VAL A 46 -4.75 -7.41 -16.50
CA VAL A 46 -5.52 -6.24 -16.93
C VAL A 46 -4.71 -5.52 -18.02
N PRO A 47 -5.21 -5.51 -19.28
CA PRO A 47 -4.51 -4.82 -20.37
C PRO A 47 -4.54 -3.31 -20.14
N ASP A 48 -3.57 -2.62 -20.75
CA ASP A 48 -3.50 -1.16 -20.83
C ASP A 48 -3.42 -0.39 -19.51
N LEU A 49 -3.15 -1.07 -18.38
CA LEU A 49 -2.78 -0.37 -17.15
C LEU A 49 -1.43 0.35 -17.32
N PRO A 50 -1.28 1.57 -16.78
CA PRO A 50 0.02 2.23 -16.72
C PRO A 50 0.98 1.38 -15.87
N THR A 51 2.27 1.51 -16.13
CA THR A 51 3.30 0.99 -15.23
C THR A 51 3.31 1.79 -13.93
N ALA A 52 3.79 1.20 -12.84
CA ALA A 52 3.98 1.90 -11.57
C ALA A 52 4.90 3.11 -11.73
N ARG A 53 5.91 3.01 -12.61
CA ARG A 53 6.76 4.14 -13.01
C ARG A 53 5.93 5.28 -13.60
N GLU A 54 5.08 5.01 -14.58
CA GLU A 54 4.22 6.03 -15.21
C GLU A 54 3.21 6.61 -14.23
N ALA A 55 2.59 5.77 -13.40
CA ALA A 55 1.60 6.19 -12.41
C ALA A 55 2.20 7.12 -11.33
N LEU A 56 3.49 6.97 -11.02
CA LEU A 56 4.20 7.74 -10.00
C LEU A 56 5.16 8.79 -10.59
N ALA A 57 5.16 8.96 -11.92
CA ALA A 57 6.02 9.92 -12.60
C ALA A 57 5.71 11.35 -12.13
N GLY A 58 6.75 12.09 -11.73
CA GLY A 58 6.60 13.43 -11.15
C GLY A 58 6.18 13.45 -9.68
N GLU A 59 5.82 12.30 -9.10
CA GLU A 59 5.54 12.16 -7.67
C GLU A 59 6.76 11.68 -6.90
N LEU A 60 7.43 10.65 -7.41
CA LEU A 60 8.66 10.09 -6.82
C LEU A 60 9.92 10.60 -7.53
N PRO A 61 11.07 10.68 -6.84
CA PRO A 61 12.34 10.98 -7.47
C PRO A 61 12.82 9.83 -8.39
N GLU A 62 13.56 10.15 -9.45
CA GLU A 62 14.02 9.18 -10.46
C GLU A 62 14.68 7.91 -9.89
N PRO A 63 15.58 7.97 -8.88
CA PRO A 63 16.17 6.76 -8.31
C PRO A 63 15.15 5.77 -7.72
N ALA A 64 14.00 6.27 -7.22
CA ALA A 64 12.92 5.41 -6.76
C ALA A 64 12.10 4.88 -7.94
N LEU A 65 11.85 5.70 -8.96
CA LEU A 65 11.11 5.31 -10.17
C LEU A 65 11.82 4.21 -10.98
N ASP A 66 13.16 4.26 -11.03
CA ASP A 66 14.01 3.24 -11.68
C ASP A 66 13.91 1.85 -11.03
N LEU A 67 13.32 1.75 -9.84
CA LEU A 67 13.17 0.51 -9.08
C LEU A 67 11.76 -0.07 -9.11
N LEU A 68 10.86 0.51 -9.93
CA LEU A 68 9.44 0.11 -10.01
C LEU A 68 9.12 -0.77 -11.21
N ASP A 69 10.11 -1.42 -11.80
CA ASP A 69 9.88 -2.40 -12.87
C ASP A 69 9.22 -3.67 -12.31
N GLY A 70 8.24 -4.19 -13.05
CA GLY A 70 7.54 -5.43 -12.72
C GLY A 70 6.29 -5.63 -13.58
N ASP A 71 5.71 -6.82 -13.49
CA ASP A 71 4.52 -7.22 -14.28
C ASP A 71 3.42 -7.82 -13.39
N SER A 72 3.30 -7.33 -12.15
CA SER A 72 2.22 -7.71 -11.25
C SER A 72 1.13 -6.64 -11.25
N LEU A 73 -0.12 -7.05 -11.07
CA LEU A 73 -1.21 -6.12 -10.74
C LEU A 73 -0.97 -5.51 -9.35
N VAL A 74 -0.89 -4.18 -9.30
CA VAL A 74 -0.65 -3.39 -8.09
C VAL A 74 -1.83 -2.45 -7.86
N HIS A 75 -2.31 -2.35 -6.62
CA HIS A 75 -3.38 -1.47 -6.19
C HIS A 75 -2.94 -0.02 -6.00
N LEU A 76 -1.74 0.19 -5.45
CA LEU A 76 -1.07 1.48 -5.24
C LEU A 76 -1.78 2.46 -4.29
N ASP A 77 -2.76 1.98 -3.52
CA ASP A 77 -3.48 2.79 -2.53
C ASP A 77 -4.00 1.91 -1.39
N LEU A 78 -3.14 1.00 -0.91
CA LEU A 78 -3.51 0.13 0.21
C LEU A 78 -3.41 0.87 1.54
N ARG A 79 -4.54 0.89 2.23
CA ARG A 79 -4.76 1.51 3.53
C ARG A 79 -5.91 0.78 4.22
N ALA A 80 -5.99 0.86 5.55
CA ALA A 80 -6.97 0.11 6.33
C ALA A 80 -8.42 0.30 5.83
N ASP A 81 -8.79 1.48 5.35
CA ASP A 81 -10.13 1.75 4.83
C ASP A 81 -10.43 1.13 3.45
N ASN A 82 -9.39 0.80 2.67
CA ASN A 82 -9.47 0.08 1.40
C ASN A 82 -9.37 -1.46 1.57
N LEU A 83 -9.48 -1.94 2.82
CA LEU A 83 -9.41 -3.36 3.15
C LEU A 83 -10.68 -3.81 3.88
N LEU A 84 -11.21 -4.97 3.50
CA LEU A 84 -12.28 -5.64 4.22
C LEU A 84 -11.82 -7.03 4.66
N LEU A 85 -11.72 -7.23 5.97
CA LEU A 85 -11.48 -8.52 6.58
C LEU A 85 -12.79 -9.31 6.63
N THR A 86 -12.81 -10.46 5.95
CA THR A 86 -13.94 -11.36 5.88
C THR A 86 -13.56 -12.73 6.45
N PRO A 87 -14.52 -13.63 6.75
CA PRO A 87 -14.21 -15.00 7.14
C PRO A 87 -13.39 -15.78 6.10
N ALA A 88 -13.41 -15.38 4.82
CA ALA A 88 -12.65 -16.01 3.75
C ALA A 88 -11.25 -15.39 3.53
N GLY A 89 -10.91 -14.31 4.25
CA GLY A 89 -9.67 -13.56 4.09
C GLY A 89 -9.91 -12.07 3.82
N ALA A 90 -8.83 -11.32 3.61
CA ALA A 90 -8.92 -9.91 3.25
C ALA A 90 -9.34 -9.72 1.78
N VAL A 91 -10.17 -8.72 1.55
CA VAL A 91 -10.59 -8.22 0.23
C VAL A 91 -10.07 -6.79 0.09
N LEU A 92 -9.42 -6.52 -1.04
CA LEU A 92 -8.95 -5.18 -1.42
C LEU A 92 -10.05 -4.50 -2.24
N VAL A 93 -10.40 -3.27 -1.87
CA VAL A 93 -11.45 -2.49 -2.51
C VAL A 93 -10.93 -1.12 -2.90
N ASP A 94 -11.65 -0.44 -3.79
CA ASP A 94 -11.33 0.88 -4.30
C ASP A 94 -9.96 0.94 -4.99
N TRP A 95 -9.95 0.71 -6.31
CA TRP A 95 -8.74 0.58 -7.13
C TRP A 95 -8.50 1.82 -8.03
N PRO A 96 -8.46 3.07 -7.51
CA PRO A 96 -8.37 4.26 -8.36
C PRO A 96 -6.98 4.43 -8.99
N HIS A 97 -5.96 3.77 -8.43
CA HIS A 97 -4.56 3.90 -8.82
C HIS A 97 -3.94 2.60 -9.33
N ALA A 98 -4.78 1.65 -9.75
CA ALA A 98 -4.32 0.36 -10.26
C ALA A 98 -3.30 0.53 -11.39
N CYS A 99 -2.19 -0.20 -11.28
CA CYS A 99 -1.09 -0.16 -12.25
C CYS A 99 -0.42 -1.53 -12.36
N ARG A 100 0.52 -1.64 -13.30
CA ARG A 100 1.42 -2.78 -13.44
C ARG A 100 2.77 -2.44 -12.79
N GLY A 101 3.24 -3.23 -11.84
CA GLY A 101 4.49 -2.95 -11.12
C GLY A 101 5.08 -4.17 -10.43
N PRO A 102 6.04 -3.98 -9.51
CA PRO A 102 6.65 -5.09 -8.80
C PRO A 102 5.69 -5.67 -7.77
N ALA A 103 5.71 -7.00 -7.62
CA ALA A 103 4.83 -7.77 -6.73
C ALA A 103 4.85 -7.30 -5.25
N TRP A 104 5.92 -6.63 -4.82
CA TRP A 104 6.12 -6.19 -3.45
C TRP A 104 5.62 -4.78 -3.15
N LEU A 105 5.24 -3.99 -4.16
CA LEU A 105 4.98 -2.56 -4.00
C LEU A 105 3.81 -2.27 -3.03
N ASP A 106 2.70 -2.99 -3.21
CA ASP A 106 1.51 -2.86 -2.37
C ASP A 106 1.78 -3.15 -0.90
N LEU A 107 2.58 -4.20 -0.63
CA LEU A 107 2.98 -4.51 0.74
C LEU A 107 3.85 -3.38 1.30
N LEU A 108 4.83 -2.89 0.53
CA LEU A 108 5.71 -1.80 0.98
C LEU A 108 4.91 -0.53 1.35
N THR A 109 3.95 -0.14 0.51
CA THR A 109 3.12 1.06 0.75
C THR A 109 2.15 0.86 1.91
N LEU A 110 1.56 -0.33 2.08
CA LEU A 110 0.73 -0.64 3.23
C LEU A 110 1.54 -0.56 4.53
N LEU A 111 2.77 -1.08 4.53
CA LEU A 111 3.62 -1.08 5.72
C LEU A 111 4.02 0.33 6.17
N ALA A 112 3.95 1.35 5.32
CA ALA A 112 4.10 2.75 5.74
C ALA A 112 2.98 3.18 6.71
N GLU A 113 1.74 2.75 6.48
CA GLU A 113 0.64 2.98 7.43
C GLU A 113 0.83 2.13 8.69
N VAL A 114 1.25 0.87 8.55
CA VAL A 114 1.53 -0.03 9.68
C VAL A 114 2.65 0.52 10.58
N ASP A 115 3.72 1.09 10.03
CA ASP A 115 4.80 1.68 10.85
C ASP A 115 4.30 2.88 11.65
N ARG A 116 3.41 3.69 11.05
CA ARG A 116 2.87 4.88 11.70
C ARG A 116 1.79 4.56 12.74
N LEU A 117 0.93 3.59 12.46
CA LEU A 117 -0.29 3.30 13.21
C LEU A 117 -0.30 1.92 13.85
N GLY A 118 0.80 1.17 13.84
CA GLY A 118 0.89 -0.16 14.40
C GLY A 118 1.79 -0.27 15.62
N GLU A 119 1.91 -1.50 16.11
CA GLU A 119 2.89 -1.84 17.14
C GLU A 119 4.32 -1.58 16.65
N GLU A 120 5.19 -1.11 17.55
CA GLU A 120 6.59 -0.82 17.22
C GLU A 120 7.30 -2.03 16.60
N GLY A 121 7.97 -1.79 15.48
CA GLY A 121 8.72 -2.80 14.73
C GLY A 121 7.86 -3.82 13.98
N LEU A 122 6.52 -3.76 14.05
CA LEU A 122 5.65 -4.68 13.30
C LEU A 122 5.91 -4.57 11.79
N ALA A 123 5.99 -3.34 11.27
CA ALA A 123 6.23 -3.11 9.85
C ALA A 123 7.57 -3.70 9.37
N GLU A 124 8.67 -3.43 10.10
CA GLU A 124 9.99 -3.96 9.76
C GLU A 124 10.04 -5.50 9.86
N ARG A 125 9.41 -6.09 10.88
CA ARG A 125 9.32 -7.56 11.00
C ARG A 125 8.61 -8.17 9.80
N VAL A 126 7.50 -7.60 9.36
CA VAL A 126 6.75 -8.10 8.20
C VAL A 126 7.53 -7.88 6.91
N LEU A 127 8.15 -6.71 6.74
CA LEU A 127 8.96 -6.37 5.57
C LEU A 127 10.13 -7.36 5.37
N THR A 128 10.77 -7.79 6.47
CA THR A 128 11.93 -8.69 6.42
C THR A 128 11.56 -10.18 6.35
N THR A 129 10.32 -10.56 6.66
CA THR A 129 9.90 -11.98 6.72
C THR A 129 8.91 -12.39 5.64
N SER A 130 8.18 -11.45 5.04
CA SER A 130 7.20 -11.71 3.99
C SER A 130 7.86 -12.28 2.73
N ALA A 131 7.22 -13.29 2.13
CA ALA A 131 7.66 -13.87 0.85
C ALA A 131 7.72 -12.84 -0.29
N LEU A 132 6.92 -11.79 -0.22
CA LEU A 132 6.90 -10.73 -1.24
C LEU A 132 8.16 -9.87 -1.21
N THR A 133 8.76 -9.64 -0.04
CA THR A 133 9.81 -8.63 0.15
C THR A 133 11.15 -9.18 0.65
N ARG A 134 11.18 -10.37 1.27
CA ARG A 134 12.39 -10.91 1.91
C ARG A 134 13.57 -11.16 0.97
N ASP A 135 13.29 -11.45 -0.30
CA ASP A 135 14.29 -11.74 -1.33
C ASP A 135 14.54 -10.51 -2.22
N VAL A 136 13.95 -9.35 -1.89
CA VAL A 136 14.23 -8.05 -2.52
C VAL A 136 15.38 -7.38 -1.76
N GLU A 137 16.35 -6.85 -2.50
CA GLU A 137 17.48 -6.13 -1.91
C GLU A 137 17.01 -5.03 -0.96
N ALA A 138 17.57 -5.01 0.26
CA ALA A 138 17.11 -4.11 1.31
C ALA A 138 17.24 -2.63 0.93
N ASP A 139 18.24 -2.29 0.12
CA ASP A 139 18.47 -0.93 -0.39
C ASP A 139 17.39 -0.51 -1.41
N VAL A 140 16.87 -1.44 -2.21
CA VAL A 140 15.77 -1.18 -3.14
C VAL A 140 14.52 -0.75 -2.39
N LEU A 141 14.10 -1.56 -1.40
CA LEU A 141 12.93 -1.25 -0.56
C LEU A 141 13.12 0.07 0.20
N THR A 142 14.33 0.32 0.70
CA THR A 142 14.65 1.56 1.43
C THR A 142 14.62 2.78 0.51
N THR A 143 15.13 2.67 -0.71
CA THR A 143 15.16 3.76 -1.70
C THR A 143 13.75 4.13 -2.15
N VAL A 144 12.87 3.14 -2.36
CA VAL A 144 11.47 3.41 -2.71
C VAL A 144 10.69 4.02 -1.54
N LEU A 145 10.90 3.55 -0.30
CA LEU A 145 10.36 4.20 0.91
C LEU A 145 10.84 5.65 1.06
N ASP A 146 12.13 5.91 0.77
CA ASP A 146 12.70 7.27 0.78
C ASP A 146 12.09 8.15 -0.32
N GLY A 147 11.73 7.56 -1.46
CA GLY A 147 10.94 8.21 -2.51
C GLY A 147 9.58 8.67 -1.99
N PHE A 148 8.79 7.76 -1.38
CA PHE A 148 7.49 8.12 -0.79
C PHE A 148 7.61 9.15 0.34
N ARG A 149 8.66 9.07 1.16
CA ARG A 149 8.99 10.10 2.16
C ARG A 149 9.14 11.46 1.48
N ALA A 150 9.94 11.54 0.43
CA ALA A 150 10.19 12.79 -0.31
C ALA A 150 8.89 13.33 -0.92
N PHE A 151 8.08 12.48 -1.54
CA PHE A 151 6.76 12.82 -2.06
C PHE A 151 5.86 13.44 -0.99
N PHE A 152 5.68 12.78 0.16
CA PHE A 152 4.78 13.27 1.21
C PHE A 152 5.26 14.61 1.79
N LEU A 153 6.55 14.75 2.06
CA LEU A 153 7.11 16.01 2.58
C LEU A 153 7.04 17.14 1.55
N HIS A 154 7.27 16.83 0.26
CA HIS A 154 7.09 17.80 -0.81
C HIS A 154 5.64 18.26 -0.91
N ARG A 155 4.68 17.31 -0.92
CA ARG A 155 3.25 17.61 -0.97
C ARG A 155 2.79 18.40 0.27
N ALA A 156 3.33 18.11 1.44
CA ALA A 156 3.03 18.84 2.67
C ALA A 156 3.46 20.32 2.63
N ALA A 157 4.49 20.65 1.86
CA ALA A 157 4.97 22.03 1.69
C ALA A 157 4.16 22.86 0.68
N GLN A 158 3.22 22.23 -0.05
CA GLN A 158 2.37 22.91 -1.02
C GLN A 158 1.19 23.64 -0.33
N PRO A 159 0.57 24.65 -0.98
CA PRO A 159 -0.61 25.32 -0.46
C PRO A 159 -1.74 24.34 -0.10
N VAL A 160 -2.46 24.61 0.99
CA VAL A 160 -3.63 23.81 1.41
C VAL A 160 -4.73 23.90 0.35
N PRO A 161 -5.21 22.77 -0.22
CA PRO A 161 -6.27 22.81 -1.22
C PRO A 161 -7.62 23.25 -0.62
N PRO A 162 -8.45 23.97 -1.39
CA PRO A 162 -9.83 24.25 -1.00
C PRO A 162 -10.60 22.95 -0.67
N GLY A 163 -11.33 22.94 0.44
CA GLY A 163 -12.15 21.81 0.86
C GLY A 163 -11.41 20.68 1.61
N LEU A 164 -10.08 20.73 1.69
CA LEU A 164 -9.26 19.69 2.35
C LEU A 164 -8.28 20.29 3.39
N PRO A 165 -8.78 20.95 4.45
CA PRO A 165 -7.95 21.74 5.36
C PRO A 165 -6.89 20.93 6.12
N THR A 166 -7.11 19.64 6.33
CA THR A 166 -6.20 18.75 7.08
C THR A 166 -5.19 18.00 6.21
N LEU A 167 -5.28 18.13 4.87
CA LEU A 167 -4.49 17.29 3.96
C LEU A 167 -2.98 17.50 4.10
N ARG A 168 -2.52 18.75 4.22
CA ARG A 168 -1.09 19.05 4.31
C ARG A 168 -0.49 18.57 5.62
N GLU A 169 -1.24 18.69 6.71
CA GLU A 169 -0.84 18.13 8.00
C GLU A 169 -0.76 16.60 7.94
N PHE A 170 -1.77 15.95 7.35
CA PHE A 170 -1.74 14.50 7.13
C PHE A 170 -0.51 14.07 6.33
N GLN A 171 -0.23 14.74 5.20
CA GLN A 171 0.95 14.48 4.37
C GLN A 171 2.26 14.69 5.14
N ARG A 172 2.35 15.74 5.96
CA ARG A 172 3.52 15.99 6.81
C ARG A 172 3.74 14.84 7.79
N VAL A 173 2.69 14.40 8.47
CA VAL A 173 2.73 13.30 9.43
C VAL A 173 3.16 11.97 8.77
N GLN A 174 2.65 11.68 7.56
CA GLN A 174 3.09 10.53 6.76
C GLN A 174 4.58 10.60 6.43
N GLY A 175 5.03 11.74 5.90
CA GLY A 175 6.43 11.95 5.53
C GLY A 175 7.40 11.88 6.71
N GLU A 176 7.03 12.45 7.87
CA GLU A 176 7.85 12.37 9.09
C GLU A 176 7.93 10.94 9.65
N ALA A 177 6.86 10.15 9.56
CA ALA A 177 6.88 8.75 9.96
C ALA A 177 7.83 7.93 9.07
N LEU A 178 7.69 8.06 7.76
CA LEU A 178 8.60 7.42 6.80
C LEU A 178 10.05 7.86 7.00
N ALA A 179 10.31 9.14 7.32
CA ALA A 179 11.64 9.63 7.62
C ALA A 179 12.29 8.89 8.79
N ARG A 180 11.53 8.65 9.87
CA ARG A 180 12.02 7.85 11.01
C ARG A 180 12.30 6.40 10.61
N TRP A 181 11.44 5.79 9.80
CA TRP A 181 11.63 4.41 9.37
C TRP A 181 12.85 4.25 8.44
N VAL A 182 12.99 5.12 7.44
CA VAL A 182 14.15 5.16 6.54
C VAL A 182 15.44 5.37 7.34
N ALA A 183 15.43 6.27 8.34
CA ALA A 183 16.59 6.49 9.21
C ALA A 183 16.98 5.22 10.01
N ARG A 184 15.99 4.46 10.52
CA ARG A 184 16.25 3.16 11.17
C ARG A 184 16.85 2.15 10.21
N ARG A 185 16.35 2.07 8.97
CA ARG A 185 16.85 1.13 7.94
C ARG A 185 18.25 1.47 7.43
N ARG A 186 18.63 2.76 7.43
CA ARG A 186 19.98 3.22 7.05
C ARG A 186 20.98 3.20 8.20
N ALA A 187 20.53 2.98 9.44
CA ALA A 187 21.43 2.86 10.57
C ALA A 187 22.26 1.57 10.42
N PRO A 188 23.57 1.60 10.75
CA PRO A 188 24.37 0.39 10.75
C PRO A 188 23.77 -0.64 11.71
N ALA A 189 23.82 -1.92 11.32
CA ALA A 189 23.50 -3.01 12.24
C ALA A 189 24.40 -2.91 13.47
N ARG A 190 23.78 -2.87 14.66
CA ARG A 190 24.49 -2.84 15.93
C ARG A 190 25.03 -4.22 16.29
#